data_AF-A0A1G0YTR8-F1
#
_entry.id   AF-A0A1G0YTR8-F1
#
_cell.length_a   1.000
_cell.length_b   1.000
_cell.length_c   1.000
_cell.angle_alpha   90.00
_cell.angle_beta   90.00
_cell.angle_gamma   90.00
#
_symmetry.space_group_name_H-M   'P 1'
#
loop_
_entity.id
_entity.type
_entity.pdbx_description
1 polymer ?
#
loop_
_entity_poly.entity_id
_entity_poly.type
_entity_poly.pdbx_seq_one_letter_code
_entity_poly.pdbx_strand_id
1 'polypeptide(L)'
;MKFHQFIPLCLLLWGFGAAADEVKSVEALWRGNPRPSVPEQLYKLWKDENKLWDRRFMPYNRKEADELYTDPVLQRETAASAMSTENPRTTAFIVLCNNGGIYCAIYAAEPELAKNADPAKLPNNSLEIFIGPGNDPRYPFHQFVIDLKTEKQVYHNNGNKITDHQFSTDKKEGKLKDYPWGPENRSYRRLEGNITYGVTNNREGYLVWFYIPWQIWYEHLPLDGGTDGKWGFNIIRWAPGGGQTWGGNVHQRSSFGKLTWPKFTQQQRDAIRSSLLNSAYENYKKLTAAFRIEIPDSERSFEDGTALAQQSSEAAAMPVMDQEFVKKFVRPMIEERDKLGKSIVNFKNLSEEEKTALYAQIDKLYEFNYDLENARRRFLEDKLFSTETIK
;
A
#
# COMPACT_ATOMS: atom_id res chain seq x y z
N MET A 1 0.80 24.40 -27.45
CA MET A 1 1.72 23.23 -27.52
C MET A 1 0.92 21.99 -27.12
N LYS A 2 0.76 20.99 -28.00
CA LYS A 2 -0.05 19.78 -27.70
C LYS A 2 0.76 18.82 -26.82
N PHE A 3 0.50 18.80 -25.51
CA PHE A 3 1.02 17.76 -24.61
C PHE A 3 0.54 16.39 -25.12
N HIS A 4 1.46 15.59 -25.68
CA HIS A 4 1.16 14.20 -25.96
C HIS A 4 1.19 13.45 -24.63
N GLN A 5 0.01 13.14 -24.09
CA GLN A 5 -0.13 12.26 -22.91
C GLN A 5 0.31 10.84 -23.31
N PHE A 6 1.59 10.52 -23.13
CA PHE A 6 2.07 9.14 -23.20
C PHE A 6 1.83 8.45 -21.86
N ILE A 7 1.00 7.42 -21.86
CA ILE A 7 0.49 6.72 -20.69
C ILE A 7 1.45 5.57 -20.33
N PRO A 8 2.02 5.51 -19.11
CA PRO A 8 2.74 4.30 -18.67
C PRO A 8 1.75 3.14 -18.51
N LEU A 9 2.09 1.99 -19.09
CA LEU A 9 1.30 0.78 -18.99
C LEU A 9 1.74 -0.01 -17.76
N CYS A 10 0.84 -0.27 -16.81
CA CYS A 10 1.11 -1.26 -15.77
C CYS A 10 1.14 -2.65 -16.41
N LEU A 11 2.21 -3.39 -16.20
CA LEU A 11 2.34 -4.74 -16.73
C LEU A 11 1.72 -5.75 -15.76
N LEU A 12 0.90 -6.63 -16.33
CA LEU A 12 0.24 -7.72 -15.64
C LEU A 12 1.17 -8.94 -15.62
N LEU A 13 1.39 -9.50 -14.45
CA LEU A 13 2.20 -10.70 -14.26
C LEU A 13 1.32 -11.95 -14.33
N TRP A 14 0.77 -12.28 -15.49
CA TRP A 14 0.11 -13.57 -15.74
C TRP A 14 0.40 -14.03 -17.17
N GLY A 15 0.95 -15.24 -17.29
CA GLY A 15 1.17 -15.89 -18.57
C GLY A 15 -0.11 -15.98 -19.41
N PHE A 16 -0.11 -15.28 -20.55
CA PHE A 16 -0.62 -15.63 -21.89
C PHE A 16 -0.86 -14.33 -22.66
N GLY A 17 0.06 -13.96 -23.58
CA GLY A 17 -0.26 -13.03 -24.68
C GLY A 17 0.74 -11.92 -25.01
N ALA A 18 1.70 -11.58 -24.15
CA ALA A 18 2.89 -10.81 -24.51
C ALA A 18 4.10 -11.72 -24.29
N ALA A 19 5.09 -11.70 -25.20
CA ALA A 19 6.27 -12.59 -25.27
C ALA A 19 6.41 -13.45 -24.01
N ALA A 20 5.79 -14.63 -24.04
CA ALA A 20 5.34 -15.36 -22.85
C ALA A 20 6.47 -15.74 -21.88
N ASP A 21 7.72 -15.53 -22.25
CA ASP A 21 8.90 -15.87 -21.48
C ASP A 21 9.46 -14.67 -20.66
N GLU A 22 9.26 -13.41 -21.10
CA GLU A 22 9.68 -12.21 -20.34
C GLU A 22 8.78 -12.02 -19.10
N VAL A 23 7.46 -12.11 -19.26
CA VAL A 23 6.47 -11.94 -18.17
C VAL A 23 6.54 -13.09 -17.13
N LYS A 24 6.88 -14.31 -17.56
CA LYS A 24 7.09 -15.45 -16.64
C LYS A 24 8.27 -15.22 -15.69
N SER A 25 9.31 -14.52 -16.12
CA SER A 25 10.49 -14.26 -15.29
C SER A 25 10.16 -13.33 -14.13
N VAL A 26 9.35 -12.29 -14.39
CA VAL A 26 8.88 -11.34 -13.39
C VAL A 26 7.79 -11.94 -12.51
N GLU A 27 6.94 -12.82 -13.04
CA GLU A 27 5.93 -13.52 -12.23
C GLU A 27 6.56 -14.55 -11.26
N ALA A 28 7.58 -15.30 -11.70
CA ALA A 28 8.34 -16.23 -10.86
C ALA A 28 9.09 -15.53 -9.71
N LEU A 29 9.48 -14.28 -9.95
CA LEU A 29 10.12 -13.33 -9.04
C LEU A 29 9.24 -12.99 -7.80
N TRP A 30 7.91 -13.05 -7.97
CA TRP A 30 6.94 -12.57 -6.97
C TRP A 30 5.94 -13.64 -6.49
N ARG A 31 5.91 -14.84 -7.09
CA ARG A 31 5.07 -15.95 -6.63
C ARG A 31 5.62 -16.54 -5.31
N GLY A 32 4.79 -16.50 -4.25
CA GLY A 32 4.93 -17.40 -3.09
C GLY A 32 5.70 -16.88 -1.88
N ASN A 33 6.21 -15.64 -1.89
CA ASN A 33 6.79 -15.04 -0.70
C ASN A 33 6.57 -13.52 -0.71
N PRO A 34 5.96 -12.90 0.32
CA PRO A 34 5.88 -11.44 0.44
C PRO A 34 7.26 -10.79 0.68
N ARG A 35 8.30 -11.60 0.86
CA ARG A 35 9.71 -11.20 0.98
C ARG A 35 10.59 -12.02 0.03
N PRO A 36 10.53 -11.82 -1.30
CA PRO A 36 11.46 -12.51 -2.17
C PRO A 36 12.90 -12.10 -1.85
N SER A 37 13.85 -12.84 -2.43
CA SER A 37 15.21 -12.35 -2.74
C SER A 37 15.17 -11.22 -3.79
N VAL A 38 14.25 -10.27 -3.61
CA VAL A 38 13.84 -9.15 -4.49
C VAL A 38 15.01 -8.36 -5.07
N PRO A 39 16.07 -8.03 -4.29
CA PRO A 39 17.14 -7.15 -4.77
C PRO A 39 17.82 -7.61 -6.06
N GLU A 40 18.24 -8.87 -6.14
CA GLU A 40 19.05 -9.38 -7.25
C GLU A 40 18.26 -9.46 -8.56
N GLN A 41 17.02 -9.93 -8.46
CA GLN A 41 16.18 -10.14 -9.63
C GLN A 41 15.60 -8.82 -10.17
N LEU A 42 15.26 -7.85 -9.30
CA LEU A 42 14.93 -6.49 -9.73
C LEU A 42 16.12 -5.78 -10.37
N TYR A 43 17.34 -6.01 -9.87
CA TYR A 43 18.53 -5.44 -10.48
C TYR A 43 18.83 -6.10 -11.84
N LYS A 44 18.59 -7.40 -11.98
CA LYS A 44 18.61 -8.06 -13.28
C LYS A 44 17.59 -7.43 -14.24
N LEU A 45 16.35 -7.20 -13.77
CA LEU A 45 15.31 -6.53 -14.56
C LEU A 45 15.73 -5.11 -14.98
N TRP A 46 16.38 -4.36 -14.10
CA TRP A 46 16.96 -3.06 -14.41
C TRP A 46 17.99 -3.12 -15.56
N LYS A 47 18.86 -4.13 -15.54
CA LYS A 47 19.91 -4.31 -16.54
C LYS A 47 19.38 -4.83 -17.87
N ASP A 48 18.54 -5.85 -17.82
CA ASP A 48 18.15 -6.64 -19.00
C ASP A 48 16.94 -6.02 -19.71
N GLU A 49 16.03 -5.38 -18.97
CA GLU A 49 14.71 -4.95 -19.47
C GLU A 49 14.49 -3.44 -19.37
N ASN A 50 15.48 -2.67 -19.85
CA ASN A 50 15.49 -1.20 -19.77
C ASN A 50 14.20 -0.54 -20.35
N LYS A 51 13.50 -1.19 -21.27
CA LYS A 51 12.27 -0.67 -21.89
C LYS A 51 11.06 -0.65 -20.95
N LEU A 52 11.07 -1.43 -19.87
CA LEU A 52 9.96 -1.48 -18.92
C LEU A 52 9.98 -0.35 -17.88
N TRP A 53 11.14 0.30 -17.74
CA TRP A 53 11.35 1.34 -16.75
C TRP A 53 10.95 2.70 -17.31
N ASP A 54 10.05 3.39 -16.64
CA ASP A 54 9.70 4.77 -16.96
C ASP A 54 10.75 5.71 -16.37
N ARG A 55 11.46 6.43 -17.24
CA ARG A 55 12.57 7.34 -16.92
C ARG A 55 12.20 8.82 -17.06
N ARG A 56 10.92 9.14 -17.28
CA ARG A 56 10.46 10.49 -17.62
C ARG A 56 10.34 11.42 -16.41
N PHE A 57 11.35 11.39 -15.54
CA PHE A 57 11.46 12.34 -14.44
C PHE A 57 11.90 13.70 -14.98
N MET A 58 11.28 14.76 -14.47
CA MET A 58 11.63 16.15 -14.77
C MET A 58 12.37 16.75 -13.57
N PRO A 59 13.27 17.74 -13.78
CA PRO A 59 13.82 18.53 -12.69
C PRO A 59 12.71 19.12 -11.81
N TYR A 60 12.91 19.08 -10.50
CA TYR A 60 11.98 19.61 -9.52
C TYR A 60 12.70 20.54 -8.55
N ASN A 61 12.29 21.80 -8.52
CA ASN A 61 12.97 22.82 -7.75
C ASN A 61 12.52 22.77 -6.28
N ARG A 62 13.48 22.60 -5.37
CA ARG A 62 13.21 22.56 -3.93
C ARG A 62 12.63 23.87 -3.40
N LYS A 63 13.06 25.02 -3.96
CA LYS A 63 12.54 26.33 -3.56
C LYS A 63 11.05 26.47 -3.88
N GLU A 64 10.63 25.99 -5.05
CA GLU A 64 9.21 25.98 -5.44
C GLU A 64 8.39 25.05 -4.54
N ALA A 65 8.99 23.98 -4.03
CA ALA A 65 8.33 23.06 -3.12
C ALA A 65 8.14 23.63 -1.71
N ASP A 66 9.13 24.35 -1.19
CA ASP A 66 9.02 25.02 0.11
C ASP A 66 7.94 26.13 0.09
N GLU A 67 7.67 26.72 -1.09
CA GLU A 67 6.62 27.73 -1.31
C GLU A 67 5.21 27.13 -1.56
N LEU A 68 5.02 25.80 -1.57
CA LEU A 68 3.71 25.17 -1.84
C LEU A 68 2.78 25.13 -0.62
N TYR A 69 3.30 25.35 0.59
CA TYR A 69 2.44 25.41 1.78
C TYR A 69 1.49 26.62 1.78
N THR A 70 1.84 27.69 1.05
CA THR A 70 1.16 28.99 1.20
C THR A 70 0.06 29.27 0.19
N ASP A 71 -0.01 28.57 -0.96
CA ASP A 71 -1.10 28.77 -1.93
C ASP A 71 -1.26 27.58 -2.92
N PRO A 72 -2.29 26.73 -2.76
CA PRO A 72 -2.55 25.61 -3.66
C PRO A 72 -3.14 26.02 -5.03
N VAL A 73 -3.53 27.29 -5.21
CA VAL A 73 -4.19 27.81 -6.42
C VAL A 73 -3.17 28.28 -7.47
N LEU A 74 -1.95 28.63 -7.08
CA LEU A 74 -0.90 29.05 -8.01
C LEU A 74 -0.49 27.90 -8.94
N GLN A 75 -0.96 27.94 -10.19
CA GLN A 75 -0.42 27.16 -11.28
C GLN A 75 1.01 27.65 -11.54
N ARG A 76 2.00 26.81 -11.28
CA ARG A 76 3.40 27.11 -11.56
C ARG A 76 3.90 26.18 -12.65
N GLU A 77 4.61 26.73 -13.62
CA GLU A 77 5.22 25.95 -14.69
C GLU A 77 6.32 25.08 -14.08
N THR A 78 6.22 23.74 -14.20
CA THR A 78 7.40 22.90 -14.00
C THR A 78 8.45 23.38 -15.00
N ALA A 79 9.59 23.87 -14.52
CA ALA A 79 10.66 24.37 -15.38
C ALA A 79 10.94 23.32 -16.47
N ALA A 80 10.54 23.64 -17.70
CA ALA A 80 10.86 22.87 -18.89
C ALA A 80 12.34 23.10 -19.25
N SER A 81 13.24 22.98 -18.27
CA SER A 81 14.66 22.93 -18.55
C SER A 81 14.93 21.53 -19.10
N ALA A 82 15.29 21.48 -20.38
CA ALA A 82 15.74 20.29 -21.05
C ALA A 82 16.73 19.57 -20.14
N MET A 83 16.38 18.34 -19.70
CA MET A 83 17.36 17.48 -19.07
C MET A 83 18.56 17.43 -20.01
N SER A 84 19.74 17.80 -19.52
CA SER A 84 20.93 17.37 -20.23
C SER A 84 20.83 15.85 -20.35
N THR A 85 21.16 15.31 -21.53
CA THR A 85 21.22 13.87 -21.80
C THR A 85 22.20 13.13 -20.89
N GLU A 86 22.91 13.85 -20.02
CA GLU A 86 23.92 13.40 -19.08
C GLU A 86 23.53 13.72 -17.63
N ASN A 87 22.26 13.59 -17.22
CA ASN A 87 21.95 13.65 -15.80
C ASN A 87 22.48 12.38 -15.10
N PRO A 88 23.55 12.47 -14.28
CA PRO A 88 24.14 11.28 -13.68
C PRO A 88 23.24 10.70 -12.57
N ARG A 89 22.16 11.40 -12.21
CA ARG A 89 21.15 11.01 -11.22
C ARG A 89 19.85 10.58 -11.88
N THR A 90 19.93 9.70 -12.86
CA THR A 90 18.73 9.15 -13.49
C THR A 90 17.87 8.43 -12.45
N THR A 91 16.57 8.70 -12.48
CA THR A 91 15.56 7.98 -11.69
C THR A 91 14.62 7.27 -12.65
N ALA A 92 14.23 6.05 -12.30
CA ALA A 92 13.34 5.26 -13.10
C ALA A 92 12.45 4.41 -12.21
N PHE A 93 11.26 4.06 -12.67
CA PHE A 93 10.42 3.12 -11.94
C PHE A 93 9.67 2.15 -12.86
N ILE A 94 9.18 1.08 -12.26
CA ILE A 94 8.23 0.14 -12.86
C ILE A 94 7.12 -0.14 -11.84
N VAL A 95 5.88 -0.27 -12.33
CA VAL A 95 4.73 -0.68 -11.52
C VAL A 95 4.15 -1.97 -12.09
N LEU A 96 3.92 -2.93 -11.20
CA LEU A 96 3.40 -4.25 -11.47
C LEU A 96 2.24 -4.54 -10.52
N CYS A 97 1.41 -5.53 -10.84
CA CYS A 97 0.38 -6.00 -9.92
C CYS A 97 0.12 -7.50 -10.05
N ASN A 98 -0.44 -8.08 -8.99
CA ASN A 98 -0.93 -9.45 -8.95
C ASN A 98 -2.30 -9.53 -8.27
N ASN A 99 -2.73 -10.72 -7.86
CA ASN A 99 -4.00 -10.90 -7.15
C ASN A 99 -4.03 -10.32 -5.73
N GLY A 100 -2.86 -10.08 -5.12
CA GLY A 100 -2.75 -9.57 -3.76
C GLY A 100 -2.57 -8.05 -3.68
N GLY A 101 -1.89 -7.42 -4.64
CA GLY A 101 -1.63 -5.98 -4.58
C GLY A 101 -0.79 -5.41 -5.72
N ILE A 102 -0.23 -4.23 -5.44
CA ILE A 102 0.62 -3.43 -6.33
C ILE A 102 2.06 -3.56 -5.87
N TYR A 103 2.97 -3.79 -6.81
CA TYR A 103 4.41 -3.67 -6.60
C TYR A 103 4.94 -2.46 -7.37
N CYS A 104 5.84 -1.73 -6.75
CA CYS A 104 6.63 -0.72 -7.44
C CYS A 104 8.10 -0.95 -7.14
N ALA A 105 8.94 -0.83 -8.16
CA ALA A 105 10.38 -0.76 -8.00
C ALA A 105 10.87 0.56 -8.59
N ILE A 106 11.78 1.22 -7.87
CA ILE A 106 12.33 2.52 -8.22
C ILE A 106 13.85 2.40 -8.15
N TYR A 107 14.51 2.72 -9.26
CA TYR A 107 15.95 2.86 -9.32
C TYR A 107 16.30 4.34 -9.26
N ALA A 108 17.21 4.71 -8.37
CA ALA A 108 17.69 6.07 -8.18
C ALA A 108 19.21 6.09 -8.26
N ALA A 109 19.75 6.44 -9.43
CA ALA A 109 21.19 6.52 -9.65
C ALA A 109 21.82 7.58 -8.75
N GLU A 110 22.90 7.22 -8.06
CA GLU A 110 23.59 8.08 -7.08
C GLU A 110 25.11 7.88 -7.25
N PRO A 111 25.77 8.60 -8.18
CA PRO A 111 27.19 8.40 -8.50
C PRO A 111 28.14 8.65 -7.32
N GLU A 112 27.69 9.35 -6.29
CA GLU A 112 28.41 9.59 -5.05
C GLU A 112 28.52 8.35 -4.17
N LEU A 113 27.67 7.33 -4.37
CA LEU A 113 27.81 6.04 -3.69
C LEU A 113 29.13 5.37 -4.03
N ALA A 114 29.59 5.46 -5.28
CA ALA A 114 30.89 4.93 -5.68
C ALA A 114 32.07 5.68 -5.02
N LYS A 115 31.87 6.94 -4.64
CA LYS A 115 32.93 7.83 -4.12
C LYS A 115 33.04 7.83 -2.60
N ASN A 116 31.98 7.45 -1.90
CA ASN A 116 31.89 7.52 -0.45
C ASN A 116 31.86 6.11 0.15
N ALA A 117 32.94 5.71 0.81
CA ALA A 117 32.98 4.47 1.60
C ALA A 117 32.32 4.62 2.98
N ASP A 118 32.01 5.85 3.41
CA ASP A 118 31.41 6.16 4.71
C ASP A 118 29.90 6.42 4.58
N PRO A 119 29.04 5.50 5.08
CA PRO A 119 27.58 5.66 5.09
C PRO A 119 27.08 6.94 5.75
N ALA A 120 27.83 7.47 6.74
CA ALA A 120 27.43 8.68 7.46
C ALA A 120 27.49 9.93 6.56
N LYS A 121 28.41 9.93 5.59
CA LYS A 121 28.62 11.01 4.60
C LYS A 121 27.75 10.87 3.37
N LEU A 122 26.93 9.82 3.30
CA LEU A 122 26.02 9.66 2.18
C LEU A 122 25.02 10.81 2.14
N PRO A 123 24.74 11.30 0.94
CA PRO A 123 23.77 12.36 0.75
C PRO A 123 22.40 11.96 1.27
N ASN A 124 21.70 12.93 1.87
CA ASN A 124 20.29 12.76 2.18
C ASN A 124 19.54 12.62 0.86
N ASN A 125 18.96 11.45 0.65
CA ASN A 125 18.16 11.12 -0.52
C ASN A 125 16.87 10.45 -0.03
N SER A 126 15.73 10.87 -0.54
CA SER A 126 14.44 10.29 -0.20
C SER A 126 13.52 10.24 -1.42
N LEU A 127 12.58 9.31 -1.38
CA LEU A 127 11.49 9.23 -2.34
C LEU A 127 10.19 9.57 -1.63
N GLU A 128 9.49 10.56 -2.14
CA GLU A 128 8.15 10.94 -1.71
C GLU A 128 7.16 10.46 -2.78
N ILE A 129 6.29 9.53 -2.40
CA ILE A 129 5.41 8.82 -3.31
C ILE A 129 3.96 9.17 -3.00
N PHE A 130 3.19 9.42 -4.07
CA PHE A 130 1.76 9.68 -4.04
C PHE A 130 1.05 8.63 -4.87
N ILE A 131 -0.01 8.03 -4.32
CA ILE A 131 -0.85 7.09 -5.06
C ILE A 131 -2.29 7.18 -4.57
N GLY A 132 -3.25 7.19 -5.48
CA GLY A 132 -4.66 7.17 -5.11
C GLY A 132 -5.54 6.61 -6.22
N PRO A 133 -6.65 5.94 -5.86
CA PRO A 133 -7.57 5.40 -6.84
C PRO A 133 -8.27 6.53 -7.60
N GLY A 134 -8.34 6.34 -8.91
CA GLY A 134 -9.10 7.22 -9.78
C GLY A 134 -8.59 8.62 -10.01
N ASN A 135 -9.42 9.36 -10.75
CA ASN A 135 -9.29 10.79 -11.00
C ASN A 135 -10.24 11.64 -10.14
N ASP A 136 -11.16 11.01 -9.41
CA ASP A 136 -12.13 11.74 -8.60
C ASP A 136 -11.42 12.39 -7.40
N PRO A 137 -11.46 13.73 -7.28
CA PRO A 137 -10.80 14.44 -6.18
C PRO A 137 -11.34 14.05 -4.80
N ARG A 138 -12.52 13.41 -4.72
CA ARG A 138 -13.13 12.96 -3.46
C ARG A 138 -12.48 11.71 -2.88
N TYR A 139 -11.87 10.86 -3.70
CA TYR A 139 -11.17 9.68 -3.17
C TYR A 139 -9.85 10.11 -2.52
N PRO A 140 -9.53 9.70 -1.29
CA PRO A 140 -8.26 10.06 -0.69
C PRO A 140 -7.08 9.48 -1.50
N PHE A 141 -5.95 10.17 -1.49
CA PHE A 141 -4.67 9.62 -1.94
C PHE A 141 -3.79 9.36 -0.72
N HIS A 142 -2.83 8.47 -0.88
CA HIS A 142 -1.80 8.22 0.11
C HIS A 142 -0.52 8.94 -0.29
N GLN A 143 0.16 9.48 0.72
CA GLN A 143 1.50 10.01 0.58
C GLN A 143 2.39 9.34 1.60
N PHE A 144 3.56 8.90 1.15
CA PHE A 144 4.56 8.35 2.03
C PHE A 144 5.96 8.72 1.55
N VAL A 145 6.89 8.84 2.48
CA VAL A 145 8.30 9.10 2.20
C VAL A 145 9.13 7.90 2.62
N ILE A 146 10.04 7.47 1.76
CA ILE A 146 11.06 6.46 2.04
C ILE A 146 12.42 7.14 2.03
N ASP A 147 13.09 7.18 3.18
CA ASP A 147 14.49 7.60 3.26
C ASP A 147 15.40 6.55 2.63
N LEU A 148 16.25 6.96 1.69
CA LEU A 148 17.18 6.06 1.00
C LEU A 148 18.48 5.83 1.78
N LYS A 149 18.77 6.72 2.75
CA LYS A 149 19.95 6.59 3.58
C LYS A 149 19.80 5.38 4.50
N THR A 150 20.51 4.30 4.15
CA THR A 150 20.64 3.11 5.00
C THR A 150 21.74 3.34 6.03
N GLU A 151 21.46 3.17 7.33
CA GLU A 151 22.44 3.36 8.40
C GLU A 151 23.66 2.41 8.32
N LYS A 152 23.59 1.35 7.51
CA LYS A 152 24.68 0.42 7.25
C LYS A 152 24.82 0.14 5.76
N GLN A 153 25.99 0.38 5.19
CA GLN A 153 26.41 -0.30 3.96
C GLN A 153 27.32 -1.46 4.36
N VAL A 154 26.92 -2.70 4.06
CA VAL A 154 27.81 -3.84 4.23
C VAL A 154 28.39 -4.18 2.87
N TYR A 155 29.58 -3.67 2.59
CA TYR A 155 30.41 -4.17 1.49
C TYR A 155 31.09 -5.45 1.97
N HIS A 156 30.59 -6.62 1.56
CA HIS A 156 31.31 -7.88 1.77
C HIS A 156 32.54 -7.91 0.87
N ASN A 157 33.70 -7.57 1.42
CA ASN A 157 34.98 -7.71 0.74
C ASN A 157 35.58 -9.08 1.09
N ASN A 158 35.09 -10.14 0.44
CA ASN A 158 35.62 -11.50 0.61
C ASN A 158 36.93 -11.70 -0.16
N GLY A 159 37.98 -10.92 0.15
CA GLY A 159 39.40 -11.23 -0.07
C GLY A 159 39.94 -11.58 -1.48
N ASN A 160 39.10 -11.83 -2.48
CA ASN A 160 39.45 -12.19 -3.85
C ASN A 160 38.23 -11.94 -4.73
N LYS A 161 38.37 -10.99 -5.67
CA LYS A 161 37.33 -10.52 -6.61
C LYS A 161 36.09 -9.95 -5.91
N ILE A 162 35.98 -8.62 -5.95
CA ILE A 162 34.70 -7.93 -5.76
C ILE A 162 33.78 -8.45 -6.87
N THR A 163 32.89 -9.39 -6.55
CA THR A 163 31.73 -9.66 -7.40
C THR A 163 30.79 -8.48 -7.18
N ASP A 164 30.63 -7.63 -8.20
CA ASP A 164 29.95 -6.33 -8.17
C ASP A 164 28.45 -6.35 -7.78
N HIS A 165 27.92 -7.44 -7.21
CA HIS A 165 26.47 -7.69 -7.11
C HIS A 165 25.96 -8.18 -5.75
N GLN A 166 26.72 -8.07 -4.66
CA GLN A 166 26.22 -8.53 -3.35
C GLN A 166 25.49 -7.41 -2.60
N PHE A 167 24.16 -7.52 -2.53
CA PHE A 167 23.29 -6.63 -1.76
C PHE A 167 23.24 -7.07 -0.30
N SER A 168 23.42 -6.12 0.63
CA SER A 168 23.24 -6.37 2.06
C SER A 168 21.79 -6.08 2.47
N THR A 169 21.07 -7.09 2.94
CA THR A 169 19.71 -6.97 3.51
C THR A 169 19.78 -6.95 5.04
N ASP A 170 20.50 -6.00 5.61
CA ASP A 170 20.59 -5.86 7.07
C ASP A 170 19.37 -5.07 7.59
N LYS A 171 18.70 -5.61 8.63
CA LYS A 171 17.34 -5.33 9.15
C LYS A 171 16.98 -3.89 9.57
N LYS A 172 17.72 -2.87 9.17
CA LYS A 172 17.31 -1.46 9.36
C LYS A 172 16.84 -0.91 8.03
N GLU A 173 15.63 -1.31 7.68
CA GLU A 173 14.86 -0.79 6.54
C GLU A 173 14.83 0.76 6.63
N GLY A 174 14.90 1.45 5.48
CA GLY A 174 14.80 2.91 5.43
C GLY A 174 13.57 3.40 6.22
N LYS A 175 13.57 4.62 6.74
CA LYS A 175 12.40 5.09 7.49
C LYS A 175 11.26 5.40 6.52
N LEU A 176 10.18 4.63 6.61
CA LEU A 176 8.90 4.99 6.01
C LEU A 176 8.20 6.01 6.90
N LYS A 177 7.81 7.14 6.31
CA LYS A 177 6.93 8.11 6.96
C LYS A 177 5.62 8.20 6.19
N ASP A 178 4.55 7.70 6.78
CA ASP A 178 3.17 7.83 6.27
C ASP A 178 2.62 9.21 6.65
N TYR A 179 1.91 9.87 5.72
CA TYR A 179 1.27 11.17 5.95
C TYR A 179 -0.26 10.99 5.87
N PRO A 180 -0.92 10.78 7.03
CA PRO A 180 -2.36 10.61 7.06
C PRO A 180 -3.04 11.97 6.80
N TRP A 181 -3.54 12.16 5.58
CA TRP A 181 -4.28 13.37 5.19
C TRP A 181 -5.67 13.46 5.83
N GLY A 182 -6.12 12.40 6.50
CA GLY A 182 -7.38 12.36 7.23
C GLY A 182 -7.41 11.24 8.28
N PRO A 183 -8.44 11.23 9.14
CA PRO A 183 -8.67 10.13 10.05
C PRO A 183 -9.01 8.85 9.29
N GLU A 184 -8.60 7.70 9.82
CA GLU A 184 -9.03 6.41 9.29
C GLU A 184 -10.55 6.32 9.33
N ASN A 185 -11.11 5.79 8.25
CA ASN A 185 -12.53 5.52 8.10
C ASN A 185 -12.70 4.37 7.11
N ARG A 186 -13.95 3.96 6.88
CA ARG A 186 -14.25 2.82 6.00
C ARG A 186 -13.63 2.93 4.60
N SER A 187 -13.53 4.16 4.10
CA SER A 187 -12.98 4.45 2.77
C SER A 187 -11.54 4.97 2.79
N TYR A 188 -10.87 4.98 3.95
CA TYR A 188 -9.47 5.37 4.08
C TYR A 188 -8.73 4.57 5.16
N ARG A 189 -7.79 3.74 4.74
CA ARG A 189 -6.86 2.97 5.60
C ARG A 189 -5.47 3.55 5.55
N ARG A 190 -4.74 3.56 6.66
CA ARG A 190 -3.32 3.94 6.63
C ARG A 190 -2.47 2.93 5.87
N LEU A 191 -1.40 3.45 5.25
CA LEU A 191 -0.37 2.59 4.68
C LEU A 191 0.54 2.05 5.77
N GLU A 192 0.75 2.81 6.84
CA GLU A 192 1.48 2.35 8.03
C GLU A 192 0.91 1.01 8.54
N GLY A 193 1.79 0.01 8.68
CA GLY A 193 1.42 -1.37 9.06
C GLY A 193 0.89 -2.25 7.92
N ASN A 194 0.52 -1.68 6.77
CA ASN A 194 -0.03 -2.42 5.63
C ASN A 194 0.90 -2.47 4.40
N ILE A 195 1.85 -1.55 4.29
CA ILE A 195 2.86 -1.53 3.23
C ILE A 195 4.08 -2.37 3.61
N THR A 196 4.60 -3.14 2.66
CA THR A 196 5.92 -3.79 2.77
C THR A 196 6.87 -3.10 1.81
N TYR A 197 8.10 -2.80 2.22
CA TYR A 197 9.07 -2.13 1.35
C TYR A 197 10.49 -2.55 1.70
N GLY A 198 11.41 -2.22 0.81
CA GLY A 198 12.83 -2.42 1.03
C GLY A 198 13.64 -1.40 0.25
N VAL A 199 14.78 -1.03 0.83
CA VAL A 199 15.79 -0.20 0.19
C VAL A 199 17.06 -1.02 0.16
N THR A 200 17.66 -1.12 -1.02
CA THR A 200 18.99 -1.68 -1.19
C THR A 200 19.82 -0.73 -2.04
N ASN A 201 21.14 -0.85 -1.98
CA ASN A 201 22.04 -0.02 -2.77
C ASN A 201 23.19 -0.84 -3.33
N ASN A 202 23.81 -0.28 -4.36
CA ASN A 202 25.10 -0.71 -4.87
C ASN A 202 25.98 0.54 -5.10
N ARG A 203 27.07 0.41 -5.86
CA ARG A 203 27.95 1.55 -6.17
C ARG A 203 27.33 2.58 -7.13
N GLU A 204 26.28 2.20 -7.86
CA GLU A 204 25.66 3.01 -8.92
C GLU A 204 24.42 3.77 -8.45
N GLY A 205 23.71 3.25 -7.43
CA GLY A 205 22.47 3.85 -6.97
C GLY A 205 21.75 3.06 -5.90
N TYR A 206 20.53 3.52 -5.62
CA TYR A 206 19.57 2.84 -4.76
C TYR A 206 18.55 2.10 -5.62
N LEU A 207 18.15 0.93 -5.16
CA LEU A 207 16.98 0.21 -5.63
C LEU A 207 15.99 0.13 -4.46
N VAL A 208 14.85 0.77 -4.65
CA VAL A 208 13.74 0.77 -3.71
C VAL A 208 12.63 -0.09 -4.29
N TRP A 209 11.96 -0.84 -3.45
CA TRP A 209 10.73 -1.51 -3.83
C TRP A 209 9.70 -1.38 -2.72
N PHE A 210 8.43 -1.40 -3.10
CA PHE A 210 7.34 -1.50 -2.16
C PHE A 210 6.19 -2.32 -2.73
N TYR A 211 5.42 -2.88 -1.82
CA TYR A 211 4.21 -3.66 -2.05
C TYR A 211 3.08 -3.07 -1.22
N ILE A 212 1.98 -2.72 -1.88
CA ILE A 212 0.77 -2.24 -1.24
C ILE A 212 -0.36 -3.25 -1.54
N PRO A 213 -0.94 -3.89 -0.52
CA PRO A 213 -2.02 -4.85 -0.74
C PRO A 213 -3.27 -4.14 -1.26
N TRP A 214 -4.03 -4.83 -2.12
CA TRP A 214 -5.31 -4.34 -2.64
C TRP A 214 -6.31 -4.00 -1.53
N GLN A 215 -6.13 -4.57 -0.34
CA GLN A 215 -6.94 -4.29 0.86
C GLN A 215 -7.04 -2.79 1.16
N ILE A 216 -6.01 -2.00 0.86
CA ILE A 216 -6.05 -0.55 1.09
C ILE A 216 -7.16 0.13 0.25
N TRP A 217 -7.48 -0.41 -0.92
CA TRP A 217 -8.41 0.17 -1.89
C TRP A 217 -9.47 -0.82 -2.38
N TYR A 218 -9.92 -1.74 -1.53
CA TYR A 218 -10.86 -2.80 -1.93
C TYR A 218 -12.19 -2.25 -2.49
N GLU A 219 -12.59 -1.03 -2.11
CA GLU A 219 -13.78 -0.32 -2.63
C GLU A 219 -13.57 0.33 -4.00
N HIS A 220 -12.31 0.47 -4.43
CA HIS A 220 -11.92 1.30 -5.58
C HIS A 220 -10.95 0.57 -6.52
N LEU A 221 -11.10 -0.75 -6.64
CA LEU A 221 -10.23 -1.56 -7.50
C LEU A 221 -10.43 -1.26 -9.00
N PRO A 222 -9.37 -1.40 -9.82
CA PRO A 222 -9.44 -1.12 -11.25
C PRO A 222 -9.96 -2.33 -12.09
N LEU A 223 -11.02 -3.02 -11.64
CA LEU A 223 -11.46 -4.30 -12.25
C LEU A 223 -12.55 -4.17 -13.33
N ASP A 224 -13.63 -3.43 -13.04
CA ASP A 224 -14.87 -3.44 -13.85
C ASP A 224 -15.13 -2.10 -14.57
N GLY A 225 -14.07 -1.44 -15.02
CA GLY A 225 -14.16 -0.05 -15.51
C GLY A 225 -14.26 0.99 -14.38
N GLY A 226 -14.05 0.58 -13.12
CA GLY A 226 -14.12 1.43 -11.93
C GLY A 226 -12.87 2.28 -11.70
N THR A 227 -13.10 3.59 -11.53
CA THR A 227 -12.15 4.71 -11.59
C THR A 227 -11.29 4.74 -12.85
N ASP A 228 -11.93 4.79 -14.03
CA ASP A 228 -11.38 4.96 -15.39
C ASP A 228 -10.26 3.97 -15.80
N GLY A 229 -9.94 2.98 -14.97
CA GLY A 229 -8.67 2.25 -15.06
C GLY A 229 -7.43 3.14 -14.86
N LYS A 230 -7.59 4.36 -14.34
CA LYS A 230 -6.51 5.36 -14.20
C LYS A 230 -6.39 5.84 -12.77
N TRP A 231 -5.23 5.61 -12.17
CA TRP A 231 -4.94 6.05 -10.81
C TRP A 231 -3.97 7.22 -10.83
N GLY A 232 -4.17 8.18 -9.92
CA GLY A 232 -3.21 9.24 -9.70
C GLY A 232 -1.93 8.68 -9.09
N PHE A 233 -0.78 9.03 -9.65
CA PHE A 233 0.52 8.59 -9.17
C PHE A 233 1.57 9.68 -9.37
N ASN A 234 2.41 9.88 -8.36
CA ASN A 234 3.56 10.76 -8.46
C ASN A 234 4.71 10.21 -7.63
N ILE A 235 5.94 10.42 -8.10
CA ILE A 235 7.17 10.17 -7.36
C ILE A 235 7.97 11.45 -7.41
N ILE A 236 8.34 11.96 -6.25
CA ILE A 236 9.32 13.03 -6.10
C ILE A 236 10.56 12.43 -5.46
N ARG A 237 11.69 12.50 -6.14
CA ARG A 237 12.99 12.17 -5.58
C ARG A 237 13.65 13.44 -5.08
N TRP A 238 13.98 13.48 -3.80
CA TRP A 238 14.78 14.53 -3.20
C TRP A 238 16.25 14.10 -3.16
N ALA A 239 17.10 14.71 -3.98
CA ALA A 239 18.54 14.42 -4.03
C ALA A 239 19.37 15.69 -3.75
N PRO A 240 20.67 15.59 -3.41
CA PRO A 240 21.53 16.76 -3.14
C PRO A 240 21.65 17.75 -4.29
N GLY A 241 21.53 17.26 -5.53
CA GLY A 241 21.58 18.07 -6.74
C GLY A 241 20.26 18.74 -7.12
N GLY A 242 19.23 18.64 -6.28
CA GLY A 242 17.87 19.09 -6.56
C GLY A 242 16.86 17.96 -6.57
N GLY A 243 15.59 18.32 -6.64
CA GLY A 243 14.49 17.35 -6.75
C GLY A 243 14.33 16.86 -8.18
N GLN A 244 13.64 15.74 -8.32
CA GLN A 244 13.09 15.25 -9.59
C GLN A 244 11.65 14.80 -9.36
N THR A 245 10.75 15.04 -10.30
CA THR A 245 9.36 14.59 -10.23
C THR A 245 8.95 13.83 -11.48
N TRP A 246 8.14 12.79 -11.34
CA TRP A 246 7.55 12.10 -12.50
C TRP A 246 6.15 12.62 -12.86
N GLY A 247 5.33 12.91 -11.87
CA GLY A 247 3.91 13.21 -12.00
C GLY A 247 3.54 14.61 -11.51
N GLY A 248 4.41 15.60 -11.71
CA GLY A 248 4.08 17.00 -11.41
C GLY A 248 4.37 17.45 -9.98
N ASN A 249 3.64 18.45 -9.51
CA ASN A 249 3.96 19.19 -8.28
C ASN A 249 3.47 18.47 -7.02
N VAL A 250 4.18 18.65 -5.91
CA VAL A 250 3.73 18.19 -4.59
C VAL A 250 2.39 18.85 -4.22
N HIS A 251 1.50 18.11 -3.56
CA HIS A 251 0.17 18.55 -3.12
C HIS A 251 -0.82 19.02 -4.21
N GLN A 252 -0.42 19.06 -5.49
CA GLN A 252 -1.30 19.40 -6.60
C GLN A 252 -1.79 18.13 -7.29
N ARG A 253 -2.77 17.45 -6.68
CA ARG A 253 -3.28 16.15 -7.17
C ARG A 253 -3.73 16.17 -8.63
N SER A 254 -4.25 17.30 -9.12
CA SER A 254 -4.63 17.47 -10.53
C SER A 254 -3.45 17.33 -11.49
N SER A 255 -2.22 17.57 -11.03
CA SER A 255 -0.99 17.41 -11.80
C SER A 255 -0.43 15.99 -11.79
N PHE A 256 -0.95 15.10 -10.93
CA PHE A 256 -0.46 13.73 -10.81
C PHE A 256 -0.47 13.01 -12.15
N GLY A 257 0.63 12.33 -12.43
CA GLY A 257 0.70 11.35 -13.50
C GLY A 257 -0.36 10.27 -13.32
N LYS A 258 -0.62 9.52 -14.39
CA LYS A 258 -1.68 8.51 -14.41
C LYS A 258 -1.09 7.13 -14.62
N LEU A 259 -1.22 6.25 -13.63
CA LEU A 259 -1.05 4.82 -13.83
C LEU A 259 -2.27 4.30 -14.56
N THR A 260 -2.07 3.64 -15.70
CA THR A 260 -3.16 2.94 -16.39
C THR A 260 -3.06 1.46 -16.14
N TRP A 261 -4.12 0.91 -15.56
CA TRP A 261 -4.24 -0.50 -15.30
C TRP A 261 -4.62 -1.24 -16.58
N PRO A 262 -4.10 -2.45 -16.77
CA PRO A 262 -4.48 -3.26 -17.92
C PRO A 262 -5.94 -3.72 -17.81
N LYS A 263 -6.51 -4.12 -18.94
CA LYS A 263 -7.83 -4.75 -18.95
C LYS A 263 -7.70 -6.17 -18.38
N PHE A 264 -8.06 -6.33 -17.11
CA PHE A 264 -8.04 -7.63 -16.46
C PHE A 264 -9.00 -8.62 -17.15
N THR A 265 -8.58 -9.88 -17.26
CA THR A 265 -9.47 -10.98 -17.63
C THR A 265 -10.45 -11.30 -16.49
N GLN A 266 -11.53 -12.02 -16.78
CA GLN A 266 -12.46 -12.45 -15.72
C GLN A 266 -11.75 -13.30 -14.65
N GLN A 267 -10.89 -14.21 -15.07
CA GLN A 267 -10.10 -15.04 -14.14
C GLN A 267 -9.24 -14.20 -13.19
N GLN A 268 -8.63 -13.12 -13.69
CA GLN A 268 -7.82 -12.22 -12.86
C GLN A 268 -8.68 -11.40 -11.90
N ARG A 269 -9.82 -10.89 -12.36
CA ARG A 269 -10.80 -10.20 -11.48
C ARG A 269 -11.23 -11.13 -10.35
N ASP A 270 -11.59 -12.36 -10.68
CA ASP A 270 -12.01 -13.37 -9.70
C ASP A 270 -10.89 -13.72 -8.72
N ALA A 271 -9.65 -13.84 -9.20
CA ALA A 271 -8.50 -14.09 -8.34
C ALA A 271 -8.24 -12.95 -7.35
N ILE A 272 -8.36 -11.69 -7.80
CA ILE A 272 -8.22 -10.51 -6.94
C ILE A 272 -9.34 -10.47 -5.89
N ARG A 273 -10.60 -10.59 -6.32
CA ARG A 273 -11.78 -10.61 -5.43
C ARG A 273 -11.70 -11.73 -4.41
N SER A 274 -11.35 -12.94 -4.84
CA SER A 274 -11.19 -14.10 -3.96
C SER A 274 -10.05 -13.90 -2.95
N SER A 275 -8.90 -13.36 -3.38
CA SER A 275 -7.79 -13.03 -2.48
C SER A 275 -8.21 -12.03 -1.40
N LEU A 276 -8.95 -10.99 -1.79
CA LEU A 276 -9.45 -9.97 -0.88
C LEU A 276 -10.49 -10.50 0.09
N LEU A 277 -11.45 -11.30 -0.36
CA LEU A 277 -12.45 -11.93 0.49
C LEU A 277 -11.81 -12.86 1.53
N ASN A 278 -10.82 -13.66 1.13
CA ASN A 278 -10.08 -14.51 2.05
C ASN A 278 -9.29 -13.69 3.09
N SER A 279 -8.55 -12.66 2.65
CA SER A 279 -7.83 -11.76 3.56
C SER A 279 -8.78 -11.06 4.54
N ALA A 280 -9.92 -10.56 4.06
CA ALA A 280 -10.94 -9.91 4.89
C ALA A 280 -11.50 -10.88 5.94
N TYR A 281 -11.80 -12.12 5.53
CA TYR A 281 -12.30 -13.14 6.43
C TYR A 281 -11.26 -13.54 7.48
N GLU A 282 -9.99 -13.73 7.10
CA GLU A 282 -8.91 -14.03 8.03
C GLU A 282 -8.73 -12.92 9.08
N ASN A 283 -8.75 -11.65 8.65
CA ASN A 283 -8.65 -10.51 9.56
C ASN A 283 -9.85 -10.45 10.52
N TYR A 284 -11.07 -10.66 10.01
CA TYR A 284 -12.28 -10.81 10.82
C TYR A 284 -12.16 -11.97 11.84
N LYS A 285 -11.60 -13.12 11.46
CA LYS A 285 -11.38 -14.25 12.38
C LYS A 285 -10.36 -13.94 13.46
N LYS A 286 -9.27 -13.24 13.14
CA LYS A 286 -8.29 -12.77 14.14
C LYS A 286 -8.95 -11.84 15.15
N LEU A 287 -9.74 -10.88 14.68
CA LEU A 287 -10.46 -9.93 15.53
C LEU A 287 -11.50 -10.64 16.41
N THR A 288 -12.28 -11.57 15.87
CA THR A 288 -13.27 -12.33 16.66
C THR A 288 -12.68 -13.34 17.62
N ALA A 289 -11.50 -13.89 17.33
CA ALA A 289 -10.80 -14.76 18.26
C ALA A 289 -10.42 -13.99 19.54
N ALA A 290 -10.07 -12.71 19.43
CA ALA A 290 -9.79 -11.85 20.58
C ALA A 290 -11.04 -11.67 21.48
N PHE A 291 -12.24 -11.57 20.90
CA PHE A 291 -13.50 -11.47 21.67
C PHE A 291 -13.91 -12.76 22.38
N ARG A 292 -13.52 -13.94 21.87
CA ARG A 292 -13.96 -15.22 22.42
C ARG A 292 -13.30 -15.59 23.75
N ILE A 293 -12.21 -14.91 24.13
CA ILE A 293 -11.49 -15.20 25.38
C ILE A 293 -12.28 -14.73 26.61
N GLU A 294 -13.30 -13.87 26.46
CA GLU A 294 -14.00 -13.23 27.60
C GLU A 294 -15.53 -13.41 27.64
N ILE A 295 -16.12 -14.30 26.82
CA ILE A 295 -17.54 -14.67 26.98
C ILE A 295 -17.59 -16.03 27.69
N PRO A 296 -17.47 -16.09 29.03
CA PRO A 296 -17.68 -17.35 29.73
C PRO A 296 -19.12 -17.79 29.48
N ASP A 297 -19.30 -18.99 28.90
CA ASP A 297 -20.59 -19.67 28.82
C ASP A 297 -21.17 -19.99 30.21
N SER A 298 -20.37 -19.81 31.27
CA SER A 298 -20.79 -19.97 32.65
C SER A 298 -21.12 -18.62 33.29
N GLU A 299 -22.27 -18.55 33.96
CA GLU A 299 -22.64 -17.60 35.03
C GLU A 299 -21.64 -17.64 36.20
N ARG A 300 -20.33 -17.46 35.96
CA ARG A 300 -19.37 -17.25 37.03
C ARG A 300 -19.56 -15.83 37.51
N SER A 301 -20.14 -15.70 38.69
CA SER A 301 -20.22 -14.48 39.47
C SER A 301 -18.86 -13.78 39.48
N PHE A 302 -18.84 -12.58 38.89
CA PHE A 302 -17.72 -11.65 38.92
C PHE A 302 -17.60 -11.08 40.33
N GLU A 303 -17.03 -11.82 41.28
CA GLU A 303 -16.72 -11.27 42.61
C GLU A 303 -15.27 -10.75 42.72
N ASP A 304 -14.34 -11.16 41.85
CA ASP A 304 -12.92 -10.75 41.94
C ASP A 304 -12.46 -9.92 40.74
N GLY A 305 -12.73 -8.61 40.80
CA GLY A 305 -12.41 -7.61 39.77
C GLY A 305 -10.92 -7.20 39.64
N THR A 306 -9.96 -8.10 39.88
CA THR A 306 -8.53 -7.71 39.96
C THR A 306 -7.59 -8.32 38.91
N ALA A 307 -8.03 -9.24 38.05
CA ALA A 307 -7.11 -10.03 37.22
C ALA A 307 -6.91 -9.57 35.75
N LEU A 308 -7.61 -8.54 35.23
CA LEU A 308 -7.59 -8.21 33.79
C LEU A 308 -6.70 -7.03 33.37
N ALA A 309 -5.93 -6.44 34.27
CA ALA A 309 -5.21 -5.18 34.01
C ALA A 309 -3.89 -5.28 33.19
N GLN A 310 -3.55 -6.41 32.57
CA GLN A 310 -2.21 -6.61 31.99
C GLN A 310 -2.12 -7.01 30.50
N GLN A 311 -3.21 -7.00 29.73
CA GLN A 311 -3.11 -7.15 28.28
C GLN A 311 -3.37 -5.81 27.57
N SER A 312 -2.29 -5.08 27.28
CA SER A 312 -2.28 -3.80 26.58
C SER A 312 -2.33 -3.99 25.06
N SER A 313 -3.39 -4.60 24.54
CA SER A 313 -3.82 -4.30 23.17
C SER A 313 -5.15 -3.57 23.28
N GLU A 314 -5.40 -2.57 22.46
CA GLU A 314 -6.68 -1.82 22.48
C GLU A 314 -7.91 -2.75 22.36
N ALA A 315 -7.74 -3.98 21.86
CA ALA A 315 -8.74 -5.04 21.85
C ALA A 315 -9.03 -5.67 23.23
N ALA A 316 -8.07 -5.69 24.15
CA ALA A 316 -8.20 -6.22 25.51
C ALA A 316 -8.62 -5.15 26.53
N ALA A 317 -8.78 -3.90 26.09
CA ALA A 317 -9.35 -2.81 26.89
C ALA A 317 -10.85 -2.61 26.64
N MET A 318 -11.54 -3.56 25.99
CA MET A 318 -13.00 -3.52 25.98
C MET A 318 -13.49 -3.91 27.38
N PRO A 319 -14.03 -2.97 28.17
CA PRO A 319 -14.55 -3.31 29.49
C PRO A 319 -15.64 -4.35 29.31
N VAL A 320 -15.59 -5.43 30.11
CA VAL A 320 -16.60 -6.50 30.28
C VAL A 320 -17.88 -6.12 29.54
N MET A 321 -17.98 -6.54 28.27
CA MET A 321 -19.02 -6.01 27.40
C MET A 321 -20.37 -6.36 28.00
N ASP A 322 -21.21 -5.32 28.17
CA ASP A 322 -22.62 -5.46 28.57
C ASP A 322 -23.26 -6.68 27.87
N GLN A 323 -23.72 -7.66 28.65
CA GLN A 323 -24.21 -8.93 28.12
C GLN A 323 -25.39 -8.72 27.16
N GLU A 324 -26.21 -7.69 27.38
CA GLU A 324 -27.30 -7.34 26.47
C GLU A 324 -26.76 -6.84 25.13
N PHE A 325 -25.70 -6.02 25.13
CA PHE A 325 -25.04 -5.58 23.90
C PHE A 325 -24.45 -6.77 23.13
N VAL A 326 -23.76 -7.68 23.82
CA VAL A 326 -23.17 -8.88 23.21
C VAL A 326 -24.25 -9.74 22.56
N LYS A 327 -25.35 -10.01 23.28
CA LYS A 327 -26.46 -10.83 22.80
C LYS A 327 -27.21 -10.16 21.64
N LYS A 328 -27.50 -8.86 21.74
CA LYS A 328 -28.33 -8.11 20.78
C LYS A 328 -27.58 -7.73 19.50
N PHE A 329 -26.29 -7.42 19.58
CA PHE A 329 -25.52 -6.89 18.45
C PHE A 329 -24.35 -7.78 18.05
N VAL A 330 -23.48 -8.16 18.98
CA VAL A 330 -22.22 -8.86 18.65
C VAL A 330 -22.47 -10.26 18.10
N ARG A 331 -23.30 -11.08 18.76
CA ARG A 331 -23.58 -12.46 18.33
C ARG A 331 -24.23 -12.52 16.93
N PRO A 332 -25.30 -11.77 16.63
CA PRO A 332 -25.88 -11.76 15.27
C PRO A 332 -24.89 -11.32 14.19
N MET A 333 -24.04 -10.32 14.50
CA MET A 333 -23.02 -9.84 13.57
C MET A 333 -21.96 -10.92 13.26
N ILE A 334 -21.53 -11.69 14.26
CA ILE A 334 -20.61 -12.82 14.09
C ILE A 334 -21.27 -13.94 13.29
N GLU A 335 -22.51 -14.30 13.59
CA GLU A 335 -23.25 -15.34 12.86
C GLU A 335 -23.43 -14.98 11.38
N GLU A 336 -23.78 -13.72 11.09
CA GLU A 336 -23.89 -13.19 9.73
C GLU A 336 -22.56 -13.32 8.97
N ARG A 337 -21.46 -12.88 9.57
CA ARG A 337 -20.13 -12.88 8.94
C ARG A 337 -19.52 -14.28 8.84
N ASP A 338 -19.80 -15.18 9.78
CA ASP A 338 -19.43 -16.59 9.69
C ASP A 338 -20.20 -17.29 8.55
N LYS A 339 -21.48 -16.94 8.33
CA LYS A 339 -22.23 -17.41 7.16
C LYS A 339 -21.63 -16.89 5.85
N LEU A 340 -21.24 -15.61 5.81
CA LEU A 340 -20.55 -15.01 4.67
C LEU A 340 -19.23 -15.75 4.36
N GLY A 341 -18.44 -16.04 5.39
CA GLY A 341 -17.19 -16.82 5.29
C GLY A 341 -17.37 -18.19 4.63
N LYS A 342 -18.45 -18.91 4.97
CA LYS A 342 -18.78 -20.20 4.33
C LYS A 342 -19.03 -20.04 2.82
N SER A 343 -19.64 -18.94 2.39
CA SER A 343 -19.86 -18.67 0.96
C SER A 343 -18.55 -18.39 0.20
N ILE A 344 -17.54 -17.81 0.86
CA ILE A 344 -16.23 -17.51 0.24
C ILE A 344 -15.51 -18.79 -0.19
N VAL A 345 -15.65 -19.88 0.57
CA VAL A 345 -15.04 -21.19 0.22
C VAL A 345 -15.52 -21.68 -1.15
N ASN A 346 -16.76 -21.36 -1.52
CA ASN A 346 -17.37 -21.76 -2.78
C ASN A 346 -17.20 -20.74 -3.91
N PHE A 347 -16.47 -19.63 -3.71
CA PHE A 347 -16.39 -18.50 -4.63
C PHE A 347 -16.09 -18.89 -6.09
N LYS A 348 -15.21 -19.87 -6.30
CA LYS A 348 -14.83 -20.33 -7.65
C LYS A 348 -15.97 -20.98 -8.45
N ASN A 349 -16.99 -21.49 -7.75
CA ASN A 349 -18.10 -22.23 -8.33
C ASN A 349 -19.38 -21.38 -8.46
N LEU A 350 -19.35 -20.13 -7.98
CA LEU A 350 -20.47 -19.20 -8.05
C LEU A 350 -20.62 -18.63 -9.48
N SER A 351 -21.84 -18.22 -9.84
CA SER A 351 -22.09 -17.41 -11.03
C SER A 351 -21.42 -16.02 -10.90
N GLU A 352 -21.31 -15.27 -12.00
CA GLU A 352 -20.72 -13.93 -11.97
C GLU A 352 -21.54 -12.94 -11.14
N GLU A 353 -22.87 -13.05 -11.20
CA GLU A 353 -23.81 -12.28 -10.40
C GLU A 353 -23.62 -12.60 -8.91
N GLU A 354 -23.50 -13.89 -8.58
CA GLU A 354 -23.26 -14.35 -7.20
C GLU A 354 -21.90 -13.90 -6.67
N LYS A 355 -20.82 -13.99 -7.48
CA LYS A 355 -19.49 -13.46 -7.12
C LYS A 355 -19.53 -11.97 -6.85
N THR A 356 -20.23 -11.22 -7.68
CA THR A 356 -20.39 -9.76 -7.55
C THR A 356 -21.17 -9.42 -6.28
N ALA A 357 -22.28 -10.11 -6.03
CA ALA A 357 -23.10 -9.92 -4.83
C ALA A 357 -22.37 -10.34 -3.54
N LEU A 358 -21.53 -11.37 -3.60
CA LEU A 358 -20.68 -11.79 -2.49
C LEU A 358 -19.58 -10.75 -2.23
N TYR A 359 -18.90 -10.27 -3.27
CA TYR A 359 -17.86 -9.26 -3.14
C TYR A 359 -18.41 -7.91 -2.63
N ALA A 360 -19.64 -7.54 -3.00
CA ALA A 360 -20.30 -6.33 -2.50
C ALA A 360 -20.52 -6.31 -0.98
N GLN A 361 -20.31 -7.43 -0.28
CA GLN A 361 -20.42 -7.56 1.18
C GLN A 361 -19.05 -7.62 1.89
N ILE A 362 -17.95 -7.39 1.17
CA ILE A 362 -16.60 -7.47 1.73
C ILE A 362 -16.35 -6.45 2.84
N ASP A 363 -17.03 -5.29 2.79
CA ASP A 363 -16.99 -4.25 3.81
C ASP A 363 -17.42 -4.80 5.18
N LYS A 364 -18.44 -5.67 5.24
CA LYS A 364 -18.86 -6.32 6.49
C LYS A 364 -17.71 -7.06 7.18
N LEU A 365 -16.75 -7.60 6.42
CA LEU A 365 -15.62 -8.33 6.97
C LEU A 365 -14.50 -7.38 7.40
N TYR A 366 -14.07 -6.47 6.53
CA TYR A 366 -12.99 -5.53 6.86
C TYR A 366 -13.39 -4.50 7.92
N GLU A 367 -14.65 -4.07 7.93
CA GLU A 367 -15.17 -3.00 8.79
C GLU A 367 -15.84 -3.53 10.07
N PHE A 368 -15.61 -4.78 10.43
CA PHE A 368 -16.27 -5.39 11.59
C PHE A 368 -16.07 -4.57 12.87
N ASN A 369 -14.87 -4.04 13.12
CA ASN A 369 -14.63 -3.19 14.28
C ASN A 369 -15.45 -1.89 14.24
N TYR A 370 -15.48 -1.21 13.09
CA TYR A 370 -16.32 -0.02 12.90
C TYR A 370 -17.82 -0.32 13.05
N ASP A 371 -18.28 -1.48 12.58
CA ASP A 371 -19.67 -1.92 12.77
C ASP A 371 -19.98 -2.13 14.26
N LEU A 372 -19.06 -2.72 15.02
CA LEU A 372 -19.19 -2.92 16.46
C LEU A 372 -19.21 -1.60 17.23
N GLU A 373 -18.29 -0.68 16.93
CA GLU A 373 -18.23 0.65 17.54
C GLU A 373 -19.52 1.45 17.28
N ASN A 374 -20.01 1.42 16.03
CA ASN A 374 -21.27 2.06 15.67
C ASN A 374 -22.47 1.43 16.39
N ALA A 375 -22.51 0.10 16.51
CA ALA A 375 -23.54 -0.60 17.26
C ALA A 375 -23.48 -0.27 18.75
N ARG A 376 -22.27 -0.17 19.32
CA ARG A 376 -22.07 0.18 20.72
C ARG A 376 -22.53 1.60 21.02
N ARG A 377 -22.20 2.55 20.14
CA ARG A 377 -22.71 3.94 20.25
C ARG A 377 -24.23 3.95 20.30
N ARG A 378 -24.91 3.30 19.35
CA ARG A 378 -26.38 3.22 19.32
C ARG A 378 -26.96 2.57 20.57
N PHE A 379 -26.37 1.47 21.03
CA PHE A 379 -26.80 0.81 22.26
C PHE A 379 -26.69 1.72 23.49
N LEU A 380 -25.61 2.49 23.61
CA LEU A 380 -25.43 3.44 24.70
C LEU A 380 -26.37 4.64 24.58
N GLU A 381 -26.62 5.14 23.38
CA GLU A 381 -27.61 6.19 23.11
C GLU A 381 -29.00 5.74 23.55
N ASP A 382 -29.43 4.54 23.12
CA ASP A 382 -30.72 3.96 23.53
C ASP A 382 -30.80 3.85 25.06
N LYS A 383 -29.74 3.34 25.72
CA LYS A 383 -29.74 3.10 27.17
C LYS A 383 -29.71 4.39 28.01
N LEU A 384 -29.00 5.42 27.55
CA LEU A 384 -28.85 6.69 28.28
C LEU A 384 -30.00 7.66 28.03
N PHE A 385 -30.64 7.59 26.86
CA PHE A 385 -31.66 8.56 26.44
C PHE A 385 -33.05 7.96 26.24
N SER A 386 -33.28 6.67 26.51
CA SER A 386 -34.63 6.12 26.56
C SER A 386 -35.43 6.79 27.68
N THR A 387 -36.54 7.44 27.31
CA THR A 387 -37.43 8.23 28.17
C THR A 387 -38.16 7.44 29.27
N GLU A 388 -37.89 6.14 29.42
CA GLU A 388 -38.52 5.31 30.46
C GLU A 388 -37.98 5.57 31.87
N THR A 389 -36.93 6.38 32.04
CA THR A 389 -36.31 6.66 33.35
C THR A 389 -36.76 7.98 34.01
N ILE A 390 -37.74 8.69 33.43
CA ILE A 390 -38.37 9.87 34.07
C ILE A 390 -39.86 9.60 34.29
N LYS A 391 -40.14 8.70 35.21
CA LYS A 391 -41.42 8.59 35.93
C LYS A 391 -41.08 8.29 37.39
#